data_AF-A0A535TU60-F1
#
_entry.id   AF-A0A535TU60-F1
#
_cell.length_a   1.000
_cell.length_b   1.000
_cell.length_c   1.000
_cell.angle_alpha   90.00
_cell.angle_beta   90.00
_cell.angle_gamma   90.00
#
_symmetry.space_group_name_H-M   'P 1'
#
loop_
_entity.id
_entity.type
_entity.pdbx_description
1 polymer ?
#
loop_
_entity_poly.entity_id
_entity_poly.type
_entity_poly.pdbx_seq_one_letter_code
_entity_poly.pdbx_strand_id
1 'polypeptide(L)' 'PYQIFKPGPVGFISRSGTLTYEVVALLTEAGIGQSTCIGIGGDPIIGSTFADYLELFESDPDTKAVVMC' A
#
# COMPACT_ATOMS: atom_id res chain seq x y z
N PRO A 1 17.95 7.66 -9.96
CA PRO A 1 17.00 7.65 -8.82
C PRO A 1 16.62 6.21 -8.48
N TYR A 2 16.79 5.77 -7.22
CA TYR A 2 16.40 4.42 -6.80
C TYR A 2 14.87 4.35 -6.78
N GLN A 3 14.29 3.73 -7.80
CA GLN A 3 12.84 3.65 -7.98
C GLN A 3 12.31 2.42 -7.23
N ILE A 4 11.88 2.63 -5.99
CA ILE A 4 11.29 1.58 -5.14
C ILE A 4 9.85 1.25 -5.50
N PHE A 5 9.18 2.11 -6.26
CA PHE A 5 7.80 1.91 -6.68
C PHE A 5 7.75 1.44 -8.13
N LYS A 6 7.01 0.38 -8.37
CA LYS A 6 6.77 -0.17 -9.70
C LYS A 6 5.28 -0.45 -9.84
N PRO A 7 4.63 -0.07 -10.95
CA PRO A 7 3.24 -0.43 -11.20
C PRO A 7 3.03 -1.95 -11.11
N GLY A 8 1.95 -2.35 -10.45
CA GLY A 8 1.59 -3.75 -10.22
C GLY A 8 0.19 -3.89 -9.66
N PRO A 9 -0.27 -5.13 -9.37
CA PRO A 9 -1.66 -5.38 -9.02
C PRO A 9 -1.94 -5.35 -7.50
N VAL A 10 -0.97 -4.97 -6.66
CA VAL A 10 -1.10 -5.07 -5.20
C VAL A 10 -1.36 -3.69 -4.58
N GLY A 11 -2.49 -3.57 -3.89
CA GLY A 11 -2.76 -2.45 -3.00
C GLY A 11 -1.95 -2.59 -1.70
N PHE A 12 -1.35 -1.52 -1.21
CA PHE A 12 -0.60 -1.53 0.04
C PHE A 12 -1.12 -0.46 1.01
N ILE A 13 -1.36 -0.84 2.27
CA ILE A 13 -1.75 0.09 3.33
C ILE A 13 -1.04 -0.21 4.65
N SER A 14 -0.53 0.84 5.31
CA SER A 14 0.21 0.73 6.58
C SER A 14 0.06 1.96 7.48
N ARG A 15 0.16 1.76 8.80
CA ARG A 15 0.35 2.86 9.77
C ARG A 15 1.80 3.36 9.86
N SER A 16 2.76 2.48 9.58
CA SER A 16 4.19 2.76 9.75
C SER A 16 4.82 3.15 8.43
N GLY A 17 5.41 4.36 8.39
CA GLY A 17 6.12 4.86 7.20
C GLY A 17 7.36 4.03 6.86
N THR A 18 8.15 3.61 7.84
CA THR A 18 9.35 2.79 7.59
C THR A 18 8.99 1.44 6.97
N LEU A 19 7.97 0.76 7.51
CA LEU A 19 7.49 -0.51 6.95
C LEU A 19 6.93 -0.34 5.54
N THR A 20 6.32 0.81 5.23
CA THR A 20 5.88 1.11 3.86
C THR A 20 7.03 1.02 2.87
N TYR A 21 8.18 1.62 3.18
CA TYR A 21 9.34 1.58 2.29
C TYR A 21 9.89 0.17 2.11
N GLU A 22 9.99 -0.60 3.19
CA GLU A 22 10.51 -1.97 3.15
C GLU A 22 9.61 -2.90 2.33
N VAL A 23 8.30 -2.91 2.59
CA VAL A 23 7.37 -3.82 1.91
C VAL A 23 7.22 -3.46 0.43
N VAL A 24 7.13 -2.17 0.10
CA VAL A 24 7.05 -1.72 -1.29
C VAL A 24 8.33 -2.10 -2.05
N ALA A 25 9.51 -1.92 -1.45
CA ALA A 25 10.77 -2.33 -2.07
C ALA A 25 10.78 -3.84 -2.35
N LEU A 26 10.38 -4.66 -1.37
CA LEU A 26 10.29 -6.12 -1.53
C LEU A 26 9.32 -6.53 -2.65
N LEU A 27 8.14 -5.89 -2.73
CA LEU A 27 7.17 -6.14 -3.80
C LEU A 27 7.72 -5.75 -5.18
N THR A 28 8.47 -4.67 -5.26
CA THR A 28 9.10 -4.21 -6.50
C THR A 28 10.24 -5.12 -6.94
N GLU A 29 11.11 -5.53 -6.01
CA GLU A 29 12.21 -6.47 -6.26
C GLU A 29 11.71 -7.86 -6.65
N ALA A 30 10.60 -8.31 -6.06
CA ALA A 30 9.90 -9.53 -6.46
C ALA A 30 9.19 -9.41 -7.83
N GLY A 31 9.21 -8.23 -8.45
CA GLY A 31 8.62 -7.98 -9.76
C GLY A 31 7.10 -7.81 -9.75
N ILE A 32 6.46 -7.84 -8.58
CA ILE A 32 5.00 -7.77 -8.40
C ILE A 32 4.50 -6.33 -8.58
N GLY A 33 5.14 -5.37 -7.90
CA GLY A 33 4.74 -3.96 -7.93
C GLY A 33 3.47 -3.66 -7.13
N GLN A 34 2.98 -2.43 -7.23
CA GLN A 34 1.85 -1.89 -6.47
C GLN A 34 0.87 -1.13 -7.37
N SER A 35 -0.43 -1.23 -7.07
CA SER A 35 -1.47 -0.45 -7.73
C SER A 35 -1.57 0.92 -7.07
N THR A 36 -1.74 0.92 -5.75
CA THR A 36 -1.81 2.11 -4.89
C THR A 36 -1.12 1.83 -3.56
N CYS A 37 -0.41 2.82 -3.01
CA CYS A 37 0.25 2.74 -1.70
C CYS A 37 -0.26 3.85 -0.77
N ILE A 38 -0.75 3.47 0.42
CA ILE A 38 -1.35 4.38 1.40
C ILE A 38 -0.66 4.24 2.76
N GLY A 39 -0.20 5.38 3.30
CA GLY A 39 0.25 5.47 4.68
C GLY A 39 -0.79 6.24 5.51
N ILE A 40 -1.46 5.58 6.45
CA ILE A 40 -2.52 6.22 7.27
C ILE A 40 -2.00 6.88 8.55
N GLY A 41 -0.73 6.65 8.89
CA GLY A 41 -0.11 7.17 10.10
C GLY A 41 -0.45 6.39 11.36
N GLY A 42 0.38 6.54 12.40
CA GLY A 42 0.25 5.85 13.69
C GLY A 42 -0.45 6.67 14.77
N ASP A 43 -0.93 7.87 14.45
CA ASP A 43 -1.53 8.77 15.42
C ASP A 43 -2.85 8.21 15.99
N PRO A 44 -3.23 8.57 17.23
CA PRO A 44 -4.49 8.09 17.82
C PRO A 44 -5.74 8.60 17.10
N ILE A 45 -5.64 9.75 16.42
CA ILE A 45 -6.72 10.36 15.65
C ILE A 45 -6.27 10.36 14.19
N ILE A 46 -6.94 9.55 13.37
CA ILE A 46 -6.68 9.41 11.94
C ILE A 46 -7.88 9.90 11.14
N GLY A 47 -7.64 10.41 9.93
CA GLY A 47 -8.72 10.91 9.07
C GLY A 47 -9.56 9.80 8.41
N SER A 48 -8.94 8.65 8.14
CA SER A 48 -9.60 7.50 7.50
C SER A 48 -9.00 6.20 8.06
N THR A 49 -9.84 5.18 8.13
CA THR A 49 -9.51 3.87 8.70
C THR A 49 -9.09 2.88 7.61
N PHE A 50 -8.56 1.72 8.01
CA PHE A 50 -8.30 0.63 7.06
C PHE A 50 -9.55 0.19 6.32
N ALA A 51 -10.71 0.14 6.99
CA ALA A 51 -11.97 -0.28 6.37
C ALA A 51 -12.36 0.65 5.22
N ASP A 52 -12.27 1.97 5.44
CA ASP A 52 -12.58 2.97 4.40
C ASP A 52 -11.70 2.79 3.15
N TYR A 53 -10.41 2.49 3.34
CA TYR A 53 -9.51 2.25 2.22
C TYR A 53 -9.66 0.86 1.59
N LEU A 54 -10.07 -0.15 2.35
CA LEU A 54 -10.33 -1.49 1.80
C LEU A 54 -11.51 -1.46 0.81
N GLU A 55 -12.55 -0.68 1.08
CA GLU A 55 -13.64 -0.44 0.13
C GLU A 55 -13.15 0.23 -1.17
N LEU A 56 -12.20 1.16 -1.05
CA LEU A 56 -11.58 1.81 -2.21
C LEU A 56 -10.69 0.84 -3.00
N PHE A 57 -9.93 -0.03 -2.32
CA PHE A 57 -9.14 -1.07 -2.99
C PHE A 57 -10.02 -2.11 -3.68
N GLU A 58 -11.15 -2.50 -3.09
CA GLU A 58 -12.11 -3.41 -3.72
C GLU A 58 -12.74 -2.80 -4.97
N SER A 59 -12.95 -1.48 -4.97
CA SER A 59 -13.50 -0.73 -6.10
C SER A 59 -12.48 -0.42 -7.20
N ASP A 60 -11.18 -0.60 -6.93
CA ASP A 60 -10.10 -0.30 -7.87
C ASP A 60 -9.86 -1.49 -8.83
N PRO A 61 -10.12 -1.34 -10.14
CA PRO A 61 -9.96 -2.43 -11.10
C PRO A 61 -8.51 -2.91 -11.25
N ASP A 62 -7.53 -2.08 -10.91
CA ASP A 62 -6.11 -2.43 -11.01
C ASP A 62 -5.61 -3.21 -9.78
N THR A 63 -6.36 -3.17 -8.68
CA THR A 63 -6.03 -3.90 -7.44
C THR A 63 -6.59 -5.33 -7.50
N LYS A 64 -5.71 -6.33 -7.33
CA LYS A 64 -6.05 -7.77 -7.29
C LYS A 64 -5.81 -8.41 -5.93
N ALA A 65 -4.99 -7.80 -5.09
CA ALA A 65 -4.71 -8.23 -3.73
C ALA A 65 -4.32 -7.02 -2.89
N VAL A 66 -4.56 -7.08 -1.58
CA VAL A 66 -4.18 -6.02 -0.64
C VAL A 66 -3.24 -6.58 0.42
N VAL A 67 -2.15 -5.86 0.68
CA VAL A 67 -1.27 -6.07 1.83
C VAL A 67 -1.56 -4.99 2.86
N MET A 68 -1.86 -5.42 4.09
CA MET A 68 -2.18 -4.54 5.21
C MET A 68 -1.20 -4.80 6.36
N CYS A 69 -0.60 -3.72 6.90
CA CYS A 69 0.41 -3.77 7.96
C CYS A 69 0.12 -2.80 9.12
#